data_AF-A0A392TX74-F1
#
_entry.id   AF-A0A392TX74-F1
#
_cell.length_a   1.000
_cell.length_b   1.000
_cell.length_c   1.000
_cell.angle_alpha   90.00
_cell.angle_beta   90.00
_cell.angle_gamma   90.00
#
_symmetry.space_group_name_H-M   'P 1'
#
loop_
_entity.id
_entity.type
_entity.pdbx_description
1 polymer ?
#
loop_
_entity_poly.entity_id
_entity_poly.type
_entity_poly.pdbx_seq_one_letter_code
_entity_poly.pdbx_strand_id
1 'polypeptide(L)'
;TKKDGAGQVVIGPQGAPVEEEYAKFSFKWIKDYYLLESKHFTFKRFELGPDEVADYDKLVAFVATFPTNLWEDSDGNLLMATDGC
;
A
#
# COMPACT_ATOMS: atom_id res chain seq x y z
N THR A 1 -10.19 4.51 13.55
CA THR A 1 -11.28 4.78 14.50
C THR A 1 -12.39 5.58 13.84
N LYS A 2 -13.62 5.06 13.88
CA LYS A 2 -14.79 5.67 13.23
C LYS A 2 -15.14 7.01 13.87
N LYS A 3 -15.36 8.03 13.04
CA LYS A 3 -15.83 9.36 13.46
C LYS A 3 -17.22 9.66 12.90
N ASP A 4 -17.99 10.47 13.61
CA ASP A 4 -19.30 10.96 13.15
C ASP A 4 -19.17 12.17 12.20
N GLY A 5 -20.31 12.68 11.71
CA GLY A 5 -20.34 13.85 10.83
C GLY A 5 -19.88 15.17 11.48
N ALA A 6 -19.69 15.20 12.80
CA ALA A 6 -19.11 16.31 13.54
C ALA A 6 -17.62 16.06 13.88
N GLY A 7 -17.04 14.96 13.40
CA GLY A 7 -15.63 14.58 13.62
C GLY A 7 -15.35 13.95 14.99
N GLN A 8 -16.37 13.61 15.78
CA GLN A 8 -16.22 12.98 17.10
C GLN A 8 -16.10 11.46 16.98
N VAL A 9 -15.33 10.84 17.87
CA VAL A 9 -15.14 9.38 17.86
C VAL A 9 -16.43 8.67 18.28
N VAL A 10 -16.89 7.73 17.45
CA VAL A 10 -18.08 6.93 17.75
C VAL A 10 -17.72 5.88 18.80
N ILE A 11 -18.41 5.90 19.94
CA ILE A 11 -18.24 4.91 21.01
C ILE A 11 -19.27 3.79 20.83
N GLY A 12 -18.80 2.55 20.87
CA GLY A 12 -19.62 1.36 20.73
C GLY A 12 -20.40 1.04 22.01
N PRO A 13 -21.38 0.13 21.94
CA PRO A 13 -22.20 -0.27 23.09
C PRO A 13 -21.40 -0.93 24.23
N GLN A 14 -20.17 -1.39 23.96
CA GLN A 14 -19.24 -1.88 25.00
C GLN A 14 -18.37 -0.78 25.63
N GLY A 15 -18.60 0.50 25.31
CA GLY A 15 -17.82 1.64 25.85
C GLY A 15 -16.45 1.84 25.19
N ALA A 16 -16.07 1.02 24.20
CA ALA A 16 -14.84 1.16 23.44
C ALA A 16 -15.06 1.98 22.15
N PRO A 17 -14.06 2.74 21.67
CA PRO A 17 -14.11 3.36 20.35
C PRO A 17 -14.41 2.34 19.26
N VAL A 18 -15.37 2.64 18.39
CA VAL A 18 -15.65 1.82 17.21
C VAL A 18 -14.49 1.99 16.25
N GLU A 19 -13.75 0.92 15.99
CA GLU A 19 -12.76 0.94 14.94
C GLU A 19 -13.43 0.94 13.56
N GLU A 20 -12.84 1.71 12.65
CA GLU A 20 -13.28 1.70 11.27
C GLU A 20 -12.70 0.44 10.62
N GLU A 21 -13.58 -0.46 10.15
CA GLU A 21 -13.17 -1.73 9.56
C GLU A 21 -12.66 -1.48 8.13
N TYR A 22 -11.42 -0.99 8.02
CA TYR A 22 -10.74 -0.77 6.72
C TYR A 22 -10.53 -2.09 5.96
N ALA A 23 -10.68 -3.25 6.61
CA ALA A 23 -10.64 -4.57 5.96
C ALA A 23 -11.85 -4.83 5.04
N LYS A 24 -12.91 -4.01 5.13
CA LYS A 24 -14.08 -4.11 4.26
C LYS A 24 -13.86 -3.37 2.94
N PHE A 25 -12.70 -3.58 2.32
CA PHE A 25 -12.60 -3.36 0.89
C PHE A 25 -13.65 -4.26 0.25
N SER A 26 -14.51 -3.69 -0.58
CA SER A 26 -15.33 -4.54 -1.43
C SER A 26 -14.35 -5.38 -2.24
N PHE A 27 -14.29 -6.69 -2.00
CA PHE A 27 -13.55 -7.66 -2.82
C PHE A 27 -13.98 -7.66 -4.30
N LYS A 28 -14.82 -6.70 -4.71
CA LYS A 28 -14.97 -6.17 -6.06
C LYS A 28 -13.72 -5.45 -6.58
N TRP A 29 -12.52 -5.93 -6.24
CA TRP A 29 -11.47 -5.99 -7.25
C TRP A 29 -11.98 -7.01 -8.27
N ILE A 30 -12.83 -6.52 -9.16
CA ILE A 30 -13.56 -7.32 -10.13
C ILE A 30 -12.50 -8.09 -10.91
N LYS A 31 -12.72 -9.36 -11.20
CA LYS A 31 -11.81 -10.16 -12.05
C LYS A 31 -11.37 -9.38 -13.29
N ASP A 32 -12.27 -8.57 -13.84
CA ASP A 32 -12.06 -7.66 -14.97
C ASP A 32 -10.92 -6.67 -14.74
N TYR A 33 -10.70 -6.20 -13.50
CA TYR A 33 -9.61 -5.29 -13.13
C TYR A 33 -8.24 -5.97 -13.26
N TYR A 34 -8.17 -7.28 -12.98
CA TYR A 34 -6.95 -8.09 -13.22
C TYR A 34 -6.79 -8.51 -14.69
N LEU A 35 -7.86 -8.42 -15.48
CA LEU A 35 -7.83 -8.70 -16.92
C LEU A 35 -7.48 -7.46 -17.75
N LEU A 36 -7.43 -6.27 -17.14
CA LEU A 36 -6.95 -5.07 -17.81
C LEU A 36 -5.47 -5.22 -18.17
N GLU A 37 -5.16 -4.93 -19.43
CA GLU A 37 -3.78 -4.92 -19.90
C GLU A 37 -2.93 -3.93 -19.09
N SER A 38 -1.65 -4.26 -18.86
CA SER A 38 -0.71 -3.46 -18.07
C SER A 38 -0.62 -1.99 -18.52
N LYS A 39 -0.89 -1.70 -19.79
CA LYS A 39 -0.96 -0.34 -20.35
C LYS A 39 -1.96 0.57 -19.63
N HIS A 40 -3.01 0.01 -19.03
CA HIS A 40 -4.00 0.77 -18.26
C HIS A 40 -3.49 1.20 -16.88
N PHE A 41 -2.35 0.66 -16.45
CA PHE A 41 -1.71 0.95 -15.16
C PHE A 41 -0.29 1.50 -15.32
N THR A 42 0.18 1.64 -16.57
CA THR A 42 1.53 2.13 -16.87
C THR A 42 1.42 3.54 -17.40
N PHE A 43 1.74 4.51 -16.56
CA PHE A 43 1.69 5.93 -16.90
C PHE A 43 3.10 6.45 -17.13
N LYS A 44 3.30 7.27 -18.16
CA LYS A 44 4.57 7.97 -18.35
C LYS A 44 4.61 9.18 -17.42
N ARG A 45 5.78 9.51 -16.87
CA ARG A 45 5.92 10.63 -15.93
C ARG A 45 5.40 11.97 -16.46
N PHE A 46 5.50 12.22 -17.77
CA PHE A 46 5.00 13.47 -18.38
C PHE A 46 3.47 13.54 -18.48
N GLU A 47 2.77 12.42 -18.32
CA GLU A 47 1.30 12.33 -18.34
C GLU A 47 0.71 12.56 -16.94
N LEU A 48 1.55 12.58 -15.90
CA LEU A 48 1.16 12.76 -14.51
C LEU A 48 0.92 14.24 -14.19
N GLY A 49 -0.10 14.50 -13.38
CA GLY A 49 -0.34 15.80 -12.76
C GLY A 49 0.73 16.15 -11.72
N PRO A 50 0.81 17.42 -11.28
CA PRO A 50 1.82 17.87 -10.31
C PRO A 50 1.76 17.12 -8.98
N ASP A 51 0.56 16.82 -8.48
CA ASP A 51 0.37 16.06 -7.23
C ASP A 51 0.80 14.59 -7.38
N GLU A 52 0.45 13.97 -8.51
CA GLU A 52 0.82 12.58 -8.81
C GLU A 52 2.33 12.43 -8.99
N VAL A 53 3.00 13.43 -9.58
CA VAL A 53 4.46 13.49 -9.67
C VAL A 53 5.08 13.57 -8.27
N ALA A 54 4.54 14.43 -7.39
CA ALA A 54 5.05 14.55 -6.02
C ALA A 54 4.87 13.25 -5.23
N ASP A 55 3.76 12.55 -5.41
CA ASP A 55 3.51 11.25 -4.78
C ASP A 55 4.42 10.16 -5.35
N TYR A 56 4.64 10.14 -6.67
CA TYR A 56 5.61 9.26 -7.30
C TYR A 56 7.03 9.49 -6.75
N ASP A 57 7.45 10.74 -6.55
CA ASP A 57 8.77 11.06 -6.01
C ASP A 57 8.93 10.58 -4.56
N LYS A 58 7.87 10.65 -3.74
CA LYS A 58 7.85 10.04 -2.39
C LYS A 58 8.04 8.53 -2.45
N LEU A 59 7.37 7.86 -3.40
CA LEU A 59 7.50 6.41 -3.59
C LEU A 59 8.92 6.04 -4.03
N VAL A 60 9.51 6.79 -4.97
CA VAL A 60 10.90 6.57 -5.39
C VAL A 60 11.87 6.73 -4.21
N ALA A 61 11.72 7.81 -3.43
CA ALA A 61 12.55 8.04 -2.26
C ALA A 61 12.40 6.92 -1.22
N PHE A 62 11.17 6.45 -0.99
CA PHE A 62 10.90 5.32 -0.09
C PHE A 62 11.53 4.02 -0.60
N VAL A 63 11.37 3.68 -1.88
CA VAL A 63 11.96 2.46 -2.46
C VAL A 63 13.49 2.52 -2.42
N ALA A 64 14.09 3.69 -2.60
CA ALA A 64 15.53 3.88 -2.48
C ALA A 64 16.07 3.65 -1.06
N THR A 65 15.21 3.61 -0.04
CA THR A 65 15.62 3.23 1.33
C THR A 65 15.74 1.72 1.52
N PHE A 66 15.17 0.92 0.61
CA PHE A 66 15.32 -0.52 0.71
C PHE A 66 16.77 -0.94 0.44
N PRO A 67 17.28 -1.94 1.18
CA PRO A 67 18.59 -2.49 0.90
C PRO A 67 18.62 -3.00 -0.55
N THR A 68 19.76 -2.80 -1.22
CA THR A 68 19.96 -3.17 -2.64
C THR A 68 19.70 -4.65 -2.88
N ASN A 69 19.88 -5.44 -1.82
CA ASN A 69 19.52 -6.84 -1.74
C ASN A 69 18.39 -6.97 -0.71
N LEU A 70 17.13 -6.97 -1.17
CA LEU A 70 15.96 -7.24 -0.31
C LEU A 70 16.06 -8.61 0.40
N TRP A 71 16.89 -9.48 -0.16
CA TRP A 71 17.21 -10.79 0.36
C TRP A 71 18.44 -10.80 1.25
N GLU A 72 19.00 -9.67 1.66
CA GLU A 72 20.12 -9.65 2.60
C GLU A 72 19.72 -9.01 3.93
N ASP A 73 20.19 -9.59 5.04
CA ASP A 73 20.08 -8.97 6.35
C ASP A 73 21.01 -7.75 6.49
N SER A 74 20.97 -7.09 7.64
CA SER A 74 21.83 -5.94 7.95
C SER A 74 23.34 -6.24 7.95
N ASP A 75 23.72 -7.53 7.99
CA ASP A 75 25.10 -8.01 7.97
C ASP A 75 25.52 -8.52 6.58
N GLY A 76 24.62 -8.42 5.58
CA GLY A 76 24.87 -8.83 4.20
C GLY A 76 24.65 -10.32 3.92
N ASN A 77 24.01 -11.07 4.83
CA ASN A 77 23.73 -12.49 4.63
C ASN A 77 22.41 -12.69 3.88
N LEU A 78 22.37 -13.63 2.94
CA LEU A 78 21.14 -13.95 2.22
C LEU A 78 20.07 -14.52 3.18
N LEU A 79 18.94 -13.84 3.32
CA LEU A 79 17.73 -14.22 4.05
C LEU A 79 17.08 -15.51 3.53
N MET A 80 17.37 -15.90 2.28
CA MET A 80 17.10 -17.25 1.79
C MET A 80 18.43 -17.96 1.52
N ALA A 81 18.95 -18.64 2.54
CA ALA A 81 19.70 -19.85 2.28
C ALA A 81 18.69 -20.86 1.75
N THR A 82 18.68 -21.11 0.44
CA THR A 82 18.04 -22.31 -0.10
C THR A 82 18.87 -23.51 0.37
N ASP A 83 18.63 -23.98 1.58
CA ASP A 83 18.87 -25.38 1.90
C ASP A 83 17.78 -26.19 1.21
N GLY A 84 18.09 -26.65 0.01
CA GLY A 84 17.12 -27.27 -0.89
C GLY A 84 16.30 -28.40 -0.24
N CYS A 85 14.98 -28.24 -0.28
CA CYS A 85 13.94 -29.25 -0.50
C CYS A 85 12.61 -28.57 -0.85
#